data_AF-A0A434VYA8-F1
#
_entry.id   AF-A0A434VYA8-F1
#
_cell.length_a   1.000
_cell.length_b   1.000
_cell.length_c   1.000
_cell.angle_alpha   90.00
_cell.angle_beta   90.00
_cell.angle_gamma   90.00
#
_symmetry.space_group_name_H-M   'P 1'
#
loop_
_entity.id
_entity.type
_entity.pdbx_description
1 polymer ?
#
loop_
_entity_poly.entity_id
_entity_poly.type
_entity_poly.pdbx_seq_one_letter_code
_entity_poly.pdbx_strand_id
1 'polypeptide(L)'
;FWALHPYGEMPLVGASGAISGMMGAAARYGFRIDRSSGKAAFAGEPLPIAIVLRSRGVMTFLGVWMVINLATGLLGFAPGVDGQIAWEAHIGGFIAGFFGLRFFDRPQPSE
;
A
#
# COMPACT_ATOMS: atom_id res chain seq x y z
N PHE A 1 10.26 5.34 -7.71
CA PHE A 1 10.41 5.38 -9.17
C PHE A 1 11.32 6.52 -9.63
N TRP A 2 10.92 7.80 -9.54
CA TRP A 2 11.77 8.92 -10.00
C TRP A 2 13.18 8.92 -9.37
N ALA A 3 13.29 8.62 -8.07
CA ALA A 3 14.59 8.53 -7.39
C ALA A 3 15.53 7.44 -7.94
N LEU A 4 14.98 6.41 -8.62
CA LEU A 4 15.73 5.29 -9.18
C LEU A 4 15.90 5.41 -10.70
N HIS A 5 14.98 6.11 -11.36
CA HIS A 5 14.98 6.37 -12.81
C HIS A 5 14.84 7.87 -13.12
N PRO A 6 15.77 8.73 -12.67
CA PRO A 6 15.64 10.19 -12.79
C PRO A 6 15.72 10.70 -14.23
N TYR A 7 16.31 9.90 -15.13
CA TYR A 7 16.47 10.22 -16.56
C TYR A 7 15.57 9.35 -17.46
N GLY A 8 14.58 8.65 -16.91
CA GLY A 8 13.69 7.82 -17.69
C GLY A 8 12.83 8.67 -18.64
N GLU A 9 12.99 8.47 -19.95
CA GLU A 9 12.20 9.21 -20.96
C GLU A 9 10.80 8.64 -21.17
N MET A 10 10.50 7.47 -20.59
CA MET A 10 9.20 6.84 -20.69
C MET A 10 8.28 7.36 -19.57
N PRO A 11 7.13 7.99 -19.90
CA PRO A 11 6.22 8.52 -18.89
C PRO A 11 5.61 7.38 -18.08
N LEU A 12 5.74 7.47 -16.75
CA LEU A 12 5.04 6.57 -15.84
C LEU A 12 3.59 7.01 -15.67
N VAL A 13 2.63 6.18 -16.09
CA VAL A 13 1.20 6.42 -15.92
C VAL A 13 0.54 5.22 -15.24
N GLY A 14 -0.23 5.46 -14.18
CA GLY A 14 -1.05 4.41 -13.57
C GLY A 14 -1.61 4.77 -12.19
N ALA A 15 -2.85 4.34 -11.93
CA ALA A 15 -3.50 4.47 -10.63
C ALA A 15 -3.04 3.41 -9.60
N SER A 16 -2.33 2.38 -10.04
CA SER A 16 -1.95 1.21 -9.24
C SER A 16 -1.04 1.53 -8.05
N GLY A 17 -0.22 2.58 -8.13
CA GLY A 17 0.54 3.09 -6.98
C GLY A 17 -0.36 3.60 -5.86
N ALA A 18 -1.40 4.37 -6.20
CA ALA A 18 -2.38 4.86 -5.24
C ALA A 18 -3.21 3.73 -4.63
N ILE A 19 -3.60 2.74 -5.45
CA ILE A 19 -4.28 1.53 -4.98
C ILE A 19 -3.39 0.76 -3.98
N SER A 20 -2.10 0.61 -4.28
CA SER A 20 -1.14 0.00 -3.35
C SER A 20 -1.05 0.77 -2.04
N GLY A 21 -1.12 2.11 -2.09
CA GLY A 21 -1.23 2.94 -0.89
C GLY A 21 -2.50 2.70 -0.09
N MET A 22 -3.65 2.56 -0.74
CA MET A 22 -4.89 2.19 -0.04
C MET A 22 -4.78 0.82 0.65
N MET A 23 -4.11 -0.15 0.02
CA MET A 23 -3.87 -1.46 0.64
C MET A 23 -2.94 -1.37 1.86
N GLY A 24 -1.87 -0.57 1.78
CA GLY A 24 -0.98 -0.30 2.91
C GLY A 24 -1.72 0.39 4.07
N ALA A 25 -2.60 1.34 3.76
CA ALA A 25 -3.45 1.99 4.75
C ALA A 25 -4.45 1.00 5.38
N ALA A 26 -5.14 0.19 4.59
CA ALA A 26 -6.09 -0.82 5.08
C ALA A 26 -5.43 -1.87 5.99
N ALA A 27 -4.16 -2.20 5.77
CA ALA A 27 -3.39 -3.08 6.65
C ALA A 27 -3.24 -2.51 8.07
N ARG A 28 -3.22 -1.18 8.24
CA ARG A 28 -3.23 -0.52 9.56
C ARG A 28 -4.56 -0.64 10.30
N TYR A 29 -5.65 -0.97 9.61
CA TYR A 29 -6.92 -1.35 10.22
C TYR A 29 -7.03 -2.86 10.40
N GLY A 30 -5.96 -3.59 10.09
CA GLY A 30 -5.93 -5.05 10.12
C GLY A 30 -6.91 -5.71 9.17
N PHE A 31 -7.31 -5.00 8.09
CA PHE A 31 -8.38 -5.39 7.18
C PHE A 31 -9.72 -5.71 7.86
N ARG A 32 -9.93 -5.20 9.07
CA ARG A 32 -11.21 -5.31 9.75
C ARG A 32 -12.12 -4.23 9.20
N ILE A 33 -13.27 -4.66 8.69
CA ILE A 33 -14.28 -3.77 8.15
C ILE A 33 -15.47 -3.81 9.10
N ASP A 34 -15.76 -2.69 9.76
CA ASP A 34 -17.00 -2.55 10.53
C ASP A 34 -18.12 -2.14 9.57
N ARG A 35 -19.10 -3.02 9.40
CA ARG A 35 -20.31 -2.76 8.59
C ARG A 35 -21.54 -2.53 9.46
N SER A 36 -21.41 -2.70 10.77
CA SER A 36 -22.54 -2.69 11.71
C SER A 36 -22.94 -1.28 12.14
N SER A 37 -22.00 -0.34 12.13
CA SER A 37 -22.21 1.02 12.65
C SER A 37 -22.76 2.03 11.64
N GLY A 38 -22.96 1.64 10.37
CA GLY A 38 -23.33 2.57 9.29
C GLY A 38 -22.25 3.60 8.94
N LYS A 39 -21.06 3.51 9.56
CA LYS A 39 -19.90 4.36 9.30
C LYS A 39 -19.08 3.80 8.12
N ALA A 40 -18.05 4.55 7.72
CA ALA A 40 -17.10 4.09 6.70
C ALA A 40 -16.45 2.75 7.12
N ALA A 41 -16.13 1.90 6.14
CA ALA A 41 -15.59 0.56 6.36
C ALA A 41 -14.35 0.52 7.29
N PHE A 42 -13.53 1.57 7.23
CA PHE A 42 -12.35 1.77 8.09
C PHE A 42 -12.56 2.97 9.03
N ALA A 43 -13.66 2.96 9.78
CA ALA A 43 -13.91 3.97 10.80
C ALA A 43 -13.11 3.69 12.08
N GLY A 44 -12.55 4.74 12.68
CA GLY A 44 -11.82 4.67 13.95
C GLY A 44 -10.31 4.84 13.81
N GLU A 45 -9.61 4.57 14.91
CA GLU A 45 -8.18 4.79 15.02
C GLU A 45 -7.36 3.66 14.36
N PRO A 46 -6.36 3.98 13.52
CA PRO A 46 -5.46 2.96 12.97
C PRO A 46 -4.75 2.18 14.08
N LEU A 47 -4.64 0.85 13.93
CA LEU A 47 -3.95 0.01 14.90
C LEU A 47 -2.49 0.46 15.09
N PRO A 48 -1.96 0.36 16.33
CA PRO A 48 -0.55 0.53 16.57
C PRO A 48 0.27 -0.47 15.74
N ILE A 49 1.41 -0.04 15.20
CA ILE A 49 2.26 -0.87 14.35
C ILE A 49 2.62 -2.19 15.06
N ALA A 50 2.90 -2.15 16.36
CA ALA A 50 3.19 -3.35 17.15
C ALA A 50 2.06 -4.40 17.12
N ILE A 51 0.80 -3.98 17.07
CA ILE A 51 -0.36 -4.88 16.96
C ILE A 51 -0.48 -5.42 15.54
N VAL A 52 -0.24 -4.57 14.54
CA VAL A 52 -0.24 -4.98 13.13
C VAL A 52 0.81 -6.07 12.89
N LEU A 53 2.03 -5.89 13.41
CA LEU A 53 3.13 -6.85 13.26
C LEU A 53 2.88 -8.20 13.96
N ARG A 54 1.99 -8.24 14.95
CA ARG A 54 1.58 -9.48 15.64
C ARG A 54 0.40 -10.18 14.95
N SER A 55 -0.30 -9.49 14.06
CA SER A 55 -1.43 -10.07 13.33
C SER A 55 -0.92 -10.96 12.21
N ARG A 56 -1.06 -12.28 12.38
CA ARG A 56 -0.63 -13.27 11.38
C ARG A 56 -1.25 -13.00 10.01
N GLY A 57 -2.56 -12.71 9.97
CA GLY A 57 -3.26 -12.44 8.71
C GLY A 57 -2.74 -11.20 7.99
N VAL A 58 -2.45 -10.13 8.73
CA VAL A 58 -1.89 -8.91 8.13
C VAL A 58 -0.48 -9.16 7.65
N MET A 59 0.38 -9.78 8.46
CA MET A 59 1.75 -10.10 8.07
C MET A 59 1.83 -11.02 6.85
N THR A 60 0.94 -12.01 6.75
CA THR A 60 0.82 -12.83 5.54
C THR A 60 0.47 -11.97 4.33
N PHE A 61 -0.49 -11.06 4.45
CA PHE A 61 -0.83 -10.15 3.37
C PHE A 61 0.35 -9.25 2.99
N LEU A 62 1.01 -8.60 3.97
CA LEU A 62 2.17 -7.74 3.71
C LEU A 62 3.26 -8.51 2.96
N GLY A 63 3.55 -9.73 3.41
CA GLY A 63 4.55 -10.60 2.79
C GLY A 63 4.19 -11.01 1.36
N VAL A 64 2.99 -11.55 1.14
CA VAL A 64 2.54 -11.95 -0.19
C VAL A 64 2.48 -10.76 -1.15
N TRP A 65 1.96 -9.62 -0.69
CA TRP A 65 1.90 -8.41 -1.49
C TRP A 65 3.28 -7.93 -1.91
N MET A 66 4.24 -7.92 -0.99
CA MET A 66 5.63 -7.55 -1.31
C MET A 66 6.27 -8.52 -2.30
N VAL A 67 6.07 -9.83 -2.11
CA VAL A 67 6.59 -10.86 -3.03
C VAL A 67 6.03 -10.68 -4.43
N ILE A 68 4.72 -10.43 -4.56
CA ILE A 68 4.09 -10.18 -5.87
C ILE A 68 4.70 -8.94 -6.53
N ASN A 69 4.89 -7.85 -5.78
CA ASN A 69 5.51 -6.62 -6.31
C ASN A 69 6.95 -6.83 -6.76
N LEU A 70 7.73 -7.61 -6.03
CA LEU A 70 9.11 -7.92 -6.44
C LEU A 70 9.12 -8.85 -7.67
N ALA A 71 8.22 -9.82 -7.71
CA ALA A 71 8.09 -10.73 -8.85
C ALA A 71 7.67 -9.98 -10.12
N THR A 72 6.75 -9.02 -10.04
CA THR A 72 6.36 -8.20 -11.21
C THR A 72 7.51 -7.32 -11.70
N GLY A 73 8.33 -6.79 -10.79
CA GLY A 73 9.57 -6.10 -11.16
C GLY A 73 10.56 -7.02 -11.89
N LEU A 74 10.75 -8.24 -11.39
CA LEU A 74 11.68 -9.21 -11.98
C LEU A 74 11.21 -9.72 -13.36
N LEU A 75 9.90 -9.93 -13.53
CA LEU A 75 9.29 -10.31 -14.81
C LEU A 75 9.46 -9.23 -15.88
N GLY A 76 9.60 -7.96 -15.50
CA GLY A 76 9.92 -6.87 -16.41
C GLY A 76 11.29 -6.96 -17.08
N PHE A 77 12.17 -7.87 -16.61
CA PHE A 77 13.46 -8.17 -17.25
C PHE A 77 13.41 -9.42 -18.15
N ALA A 78 12.27 -10.09 -18.25
CA ALA A 78 12.14 -11.29 -19.07
C ALA A 78 12.18 -10.93 -20.59
N PRO A 79 12.89 -11.71 -21.43
CA PRO A 79 12.94 -11.46 -22.86
C PRO A 79 11.55 -11.52 -23.50
N GLY A 80 11.20 -10.53 -24.32
CA GLY A 80 9.92 -10.47 -25.05
C GLY A 80 8.76 -9.84 -24.27
N VAL A 81 9.00 -9.28 -23.08
CA VAL A 81 8.02 -8.47 -22.34
C VAL A 81 8.27 -6.99 -22.65
N ASP A 82 7.40 -6.39 -23.44
CA ASP A 82 7.44 -4.95 -23.72
C ASP A 82 6.64 -4.18 -22.65
N GLY A 83 7.31 -3.24 -21.98
CA GLY A 83 6.73 -2.39 -20.95
C GLY A 83 7.15 -2.79 -19.53
N GLN A 84 7.94 -1.93 -18.88
CA GLN A 84 8.34 -2.14 -17.49
C GLN A 84 7.22 -1.73 -16.52
N ILE A 85 6.83 -2.65 -15.65
CA ILE A 85 5.94 -2.35 -14.54
C ILE A 85 6.75 -1.60 -13.48
N ALA A 86 6.34 -0.38 -13.14
CA ALA A 86 6.96 0.41 -12.07
C ALA A 86 6.59 -0.10 -10.68
N TRP A 87 7.06 -1.30 -10.36
CA TRP A 87 6.90 -1.94 -9.06
C TRP A 87 7.39 -1.07 -7.90
N GLU A 88 8.36 -0.18 -8.13
CA GLU A 88 8.85 0.74 -7.11
C GLU A 88 7.80 1.81 -6.76
N ALA A 89 6.92 2.17 -7.70
CA ALA A 89 5.78 3.05 -7.43
C ALA A 89 4.71 2.34 -6.58
N HIS A 90 4.52 1.03 -6.77
CA HIS A 90 3.62 0.24 -5.94
C HIS A 90 4.14 0.10 -4.51
N ILE A 91 5.42 -0.23 -4.34
CA ILE A 91 6.06 -0.31 -3.02
C ILE A 91 6.06 1.06 -2.34
N GLY A 92 6.43 2.12 -3.07
CA GLY A 92 6.43 3.48 -2.55
C GLY A 92 5.03 3.90 -2.09
N GLY A 93 4.01 3.66 -2.92
CA GLY A 93 2.62 3.93 -2.57
C GLY A 93 2.19 3.15 -1.33
N PHE A 94 2.48 1.85 -1.27
CA PHE A 94 2.16 0.99 -0.14
C PHE A 94 2.76 1.48 1.18
N ILE A 95 4.06 1.80 1.19
CA ILE A 95 4.76 2.34 2.36
C ILE A 95 4.14 3.69 2.75
N ALA A 96 3.90 4.58 1.78
CA ALA A 96 3.28 5.88 2.03
C ALA A 96 1.90 5.74 2.67
N GLY A 97 1.07 4.81 2.20
CA GLY A 97 -0.25 4.54 2.79
C GLY A 97 -0.15 3.93 4.20
N PHE A 98 0.77 2.99 4.42
CA PHE A 98 0.93 2.31 5.71
C PHE A 98 1.42 3.24 6.84
N PHE A 99 2.34 4.14 6.54
CA PHE A 99 2.92 5.06 7.54
C PHE A 99 2.26 6.44 7.53
N GLY A 100 1.68 6.87 6.40
CA GLY A 100 1.20 8.23 6.20
C GLY A 100 -0.19 8.55 6.75
N LEU A 101 -0.97 7.54 7.17
CA LEU A 101 -2.33 7.72 7.72
C LEU A 101 -2.42 8.85 8.76
N ARG A 102 -1.45 8.91 9.68
CA ARG A 102 -1.43 9.86 10.80
C ARG A 102 -1.36 11.33 10.37
N PHE A 103 -0.85 11.62 9.17
CA PHE A 103 -0.84 12.99 8.63
C PHE A 103 -2.22 13.45 8.16
N PHE A 104 -3.15 12.52 7.95
CA PHE A 104 -4.50 12.78 7.47
C PHE A 104 -5.57 12.56 8.53
N ASP A 105 -5.22 11.96 9.67
CA ASP A 105 -6.11 11.80 10.82
C ASP A 105 -6.51 13.17 11.36
N ARG A 106 -7.79 13.53 11.19
CA ARG A 106 -8.37 14.70 11.86
C ARG A 106 -8.76 14.28 13.28
N PRO A 107 -8.52 15.12 14.31
CA PRO A 107 -9.06 14.87 15.64
C PRO A 107 -10.57 14.64 15.52
N GLN A 108 -11.05 13.45 15.89
CA GLN A 108 -12.49 13.27 15.99
C GLN A 108 -12.97 14.14 17.16
N PRO A 109 -14.02 14.97 16.97
CA PRO A 109 -14.63 15.68 18.08
C PRO A 109 -14.99 14.67 19.17
N SER A 110 -14.60 14.95 20.41
CA SER A 110 -15.09 14.19 21.55
C SER A 110 -16.60 14.30 21.59
N GLU A 111 -17.30 13.17 21.50
CA GLU A 111 -18.72 13.08 21.88
C GLU A 111 -18.90 13.34 23.38
#